data_AF-A0A9P5NVC0-F1
#
_entry.id   AF-A0A9P5NVC0-F1
#
_cell.length_a   1.000
_cell.length_b   1.000
_cell.length_c   1.000
_cell.angle_alpha   90.00
_cell.angle_beta   90.00
_cell.angle_gamma   90.00
#
_symmetry.space_group_name_H-M   'P 1'
#
loop_
_entity.id
_entity.type
_entity.pdbx_description
1 polymer ?
#
loop_
_entity_poly.entity_id
_entity_poly.type
_entity_poly.pdbx_seq_one_letter_code
_entity_poly.pdbx_strand_id
1 'polypeptide(L)'
;MSNSIPSTSTGPSNRHVLSAVEKQRSQLEKLLKDPAKPAYIPPPPKEKTIRPAREMMKNVQGSSAGAGSGEFHVYKASRRREYERLKLLEEASQKETEAAEFERRRHETEEAVNAKTAKNRAKRQKRKDRSKTKGKGDSEATAFAAPGEDIPIKKRRLANEGEELVFRKPGEESDSESNGFDPFLSSGQNPEDTSLISKNETKGTLEPSRITIVEDD
;
A
#
# COMPACT_ATOMS: atom_id res chain seq x y z
N MET A 1 -26.27 50.85 -22.02
CA MET A 1 -24.81 50.83 -22.17
C MET A 1 -24.38 49.38 -22.35
N SER A 2 -24.15 48.99 -23.60
CA SER A 2 -23.84 47.63 -24.03
C SER A 2 -22.33 47.39 -23.99
N ASN A 3 -21.85 46.62 -23.00
CA ASN A 3 -20.46 46.19 -22.96
C ASN A 3 -20.29 44.93 -23.82
N SER A 4 -19.94 45.12 -25.09
CA SER A 4 -19.42 44.07 -25.95
C SER A 4 -18.04 43.65 -25.44
N ILE A 5 -17.93 42.48 -24.81
CA ILE A 5 -16.64 41.88 -24.49
C ILE A 5 -16.06 41.36 -25.82
N PRO A 6 -14.89 41.85 -26.28
CA PRO A 6 -14.28 41.34 -27.49
C PRO A 6 -13.88 39.88 -27.25
N SER A 7 -14.34 38.98 -28.13
CA SER A 7 -13.88 37.59 -28.19
C SER A 7 -12.40 37.58 -28.59
N THR A 8 -11.52 37.64 -27.61
CA THR A 8 -10.07 37.63 -27.81
C THR A 8 -9.58 36.26 -28.23
N SER A 9 -9.13 36.20 -29.48
CA SER A 9 -8.02 35.41 -30.01
C SER A 9 -8.03 33.90 -29.75
N THR A 10 -8.44 33.15 -30.77
CA THR A 10 -7.76 31.91 -31.15
C THR A 10 -6.30 32.23 -31.45
N GLY A 11 -5.48 32.28 -30.40
CA GLY A 11 -4.01 32.31 -30.53
C GLY A 11 -3.52 31.02 -31.18
N PRO A 12 -2.29 31.03 -31.73
CA PRO A 12 -1.74 29.87 -32.42
C PRO A 12 -1.78 28.66 -31.50
N SER A 13 -2.19 27.50 -32.02
CA SER A 13 -2.07 26.23 -31.32
C SER A 13 -0.60 26.02 -30.99
N ASN A 14 -0.18 26.37 -29.78
CA ASN A 14 1.18 26.13 -29.32
C ASN A 14 1.43 24.63 -29.46
N ARG A 15 2.26 24.25 -30.43
CA ARG A 15 2.70 22.87 -30.70
C ARG A 15 3.74 22.42 -29.66
N HIS A 16 3.58 22.85 -28.41
CA HIS A 16 4.43 22.47 -27.29
C HIS A 16 3.59 21.74 -26.25
N VAL A 17 4.20 20.80 -25.54
CA VAL A 17 3.57 20.08 -24.44
C VAL A 17 3.24 21.07 -23.32
N LEU A 18 1.96 21.29 -23.05
CA LEU A 18 1.52 22.24 -22.03
C LEU A 18 2.13 21.89 -20.66
N SER A 19 2.65 22.92 -19.97
CA SER A 19 3.08 22.82 -18.58
C SER A 19 1.92 22.40 -17.68
N ALA A 20 2.21 21.83 -16.50
CA ALA A 20 1.19 21.44 -15.53
C ALA A 20 0.27 22.62 -15.16
N VAL A 21 0.85 23.82 -15.01
CA VAL A 21 0.11 25.06 -14.71
C VAL A 21 -0.76 25.49 -15.90
N GLU A 22 -0.27 25.34 -17.13
CA GLU A 22 -1.03 25.67 -18.34
C GLU A 22 -2.21 24.72 -18.57
N LYS A 23 -2.05 23.43 -18.26
CA LYS A 23 -3.14 22.44 -18.28
C LYS A 23 -4.23 22.81 -17.26
N GLN A 24 -3.85 23.22 -16.06
CA GLN A 24 -4.81 23.68 -15.05
C GLN A 24 -5.50 24.96 -15.51
N ARG A 25 -4.75 25.93 -16.03
CA ARG A 25 -5.30 27.19 -16.55
C ARG A 25 -6.34 26.96 -17.65
N SER A 26 -6.03 26.14 -18.65
CA SER A 26 -6.97 25.81 -19.72
C SER A 26 -8.21 25.06 -19.24
N GLN A 27 -8.08 24.18 -18.22
CA GLN A 27 -9.23 23.53 -17.58
C GLN A 27 -10.10 24.54 -16.81
N LEU A 28 -9.48 25.47 -16.08
CA LEU A 28 -10.19 26.55 -15.38
C LEU A 28 -10.89 27.50 -16.34
N GLU A 29 -10.23 27.93 -17.42
CA GLU A 29 -10.84 28.77 -18.46
C GLU A 29 -12.05 28.07 -19.08
N LYS A 30 -11.99 26.74 -19.29
CA LYS A 30 -13.12 25.94 -19.77
C LYS A 30 -14.28 25.85 -18.77
N LEU A 31 -13.98 25.70 -17.47
CA LEU A 31 -15.00 25.64 -16.41
C LEU A 31 -15.64 27.00 -16.16
N LEU A 32 -14.86 28.08 -16.20
CA LEU A 32 -15.31 29.45 -15.95
C LEU A 32 -16.04 30.09 -17.13
N LYS A 33 -15.98 29.48 -18.32
CA LYS A 33 -16.76 29.92 -19.49
C LYS A 33 -18.26 29.93 -19.19
N ASP A 34 -18.76 28.93 -18.48
CA ASP A 34 -20.17 28.79 -18.11
C ASP A 34 -20.31 28.47 -16.60
N PRO A 35 -20.24 29.48 -15.71
CA PRO A 35 -20.20 29.24 -14.26
C PRO A 35 -21.52 28.70 -13.68
N ALA A 36 -22.63 28.79 -14.42
CA ALA A 36 -23.92 28.23 -14.03
C ALA A 36 -23.99 26.70 -14.22
N LYS A 37 -23.07 26.10 -14.99
CA LYS A 37 -23.06 24.65 -15.22
C LYS A 37 -22.37 23.95 -14.04
N PRO A 38 -23.03 22.99 -13.37
CA PRO A 38 -22.39 22.23 -12.29
C PRO A 38 -21.20 21.45 -12.84
N ALA A 39 -20.07 21.49 -12.11
CA ALA A 39 -18.88 20.75 -12.47
C ALA A 39 -19.14 19.24 -12.38
N TYR A 40 -18.79 18.49 -13.44
CA TYR A 40 -18.91 17.04 -13.45
C TYR A 40 -17.73 16.41 -12.69
N ILE A 41 -18.01 15.82 -11.54
CA ILE A 41 -17.06 15.01 -10.78
C ILE A 41 -17.38 13.54 -11.09
N PRO A 42 -16.45 12.78 -11.69
CA PRO A 42 -16.70 11.38 -11.99
C PRO A 42 -16.90 10.59 -10.68
N PRO A 43 -17.87 9.66 -10.63
CA PRO A 43 -18.02 8.76 -9.49
C PRO A 43 -16.78 7.85 -9.36
N PRO A 44 -16.54 7.27 -8.17
CA PRO A 44 -15.44 6.34 -7.98
C PRO A 44 -15.52 5.16 -8.96
N PRO A 45 -14.37 4.60 -9.38
CA PRO A 45 -14.33 3.46 -10.29
C PRO A 45 -15.07 2.28 -9.66
N LYS A 46 -16.00 1.69 -10.42
CA LYS A 46 -16.75 0.51 -9.97
C LYS A 46 -15.91 -0.74 -10.14
N GLU A 47 -16.06 -1.66 -9.20
CA GLU A 47 -15.46 -3.00 -9.32
C GLU A 47 -16.06 -3.76 -10.50
N LYS A 48 -15.25 -4.61 -11.12
CA LYS A 48 -15.69 -5.44 -12.25
C LYS A 48 -16.66 -6.49 -11.71
N THR A 49 -17.90 -6.48 -12.21
CA THR A 49 -18.91 -7.47 -11.85
C THR A 49 -19.38 -8.22 -13.09
N ILE A 50 -19.68 -9.50 -12.94
CA ILE A 50 -20.25 -10.32 -14.01
C ILE A 50 -21.76 -10.27 -13.93
N ARG A 51 -22.41 -10.31 -15.09
CA ARG A 51 -23.86 -10.35 -15.17
C ARG A 51 -24.37 -11.61 -14.46
N PRO A 52 -25.41 -11.50 -13.62
CA PRO A 52 -25.97 -12.67 -12.95
C PRO A 52 -26.45 -13.70 -13.97
N ALA A 53 -26.39 -14.97 -13.58
CA ALA A 53 -26.95 -16.05 -14.38
C ALA A 53 -28.46 -15.82 -14.57
N ARG A 54 -28.97 -16.17 -15.75
CA ARG A 54 -30.40 -16.04 -16.05
C ARG A 54 -31.15 -17.16 -15.33
N GLU A 55 -32.24 -16.82 -14.64
CA GLU A 55 -33.03 -17.77 -13.85
C GLU A 55 -33.68 -18.88 -14.70
N MET A 56 -34.31 -18.50 -15.83
CA MET A 56 -34.96 -19.44 -16.74
C MET A 56 -34.44 -19.29 -18.16
N MET A 57 -33.98 -20.41 -18.73
CA MET A 57 -33.61 -20.49 -20.13
C MET A 57 -34.85 -20.89 -20.94
N LYS A 58 -35.25 -20.07 -21.91
CA LYS A 58 -36.48 -20.30 -22.71
C LYS A 58 -36.32 -21.37 -23.78
N ASN A 59 -35.08 -21.64 -24.22
CA ASN A 59 -34.79 -22.48 -25.38
C ASN A 59 -33.93 -23.69 -24.98
N VAL A 60 -34.42 -24.49 -24.03
CA VAL A 60 -33.74 -25.73 -23.61
C VAL A 60 -34.20 -26.86 -24.53
N GLN A 61 -33.28 -27.38 -25.34
CA GLN A 61 -33.53 -28.57 -26.16
C GLN A 61 -33.60 -29.82 -25.25
N GLY A 62 -34.39 -30.83 -25.63
CA GLY A 62 -34.54 -32.05 -24.83
C GLY A 62 -33.21 -32.80 -24.63
N SER A 63 -33.09 -33.53 -23.51
CA SER A 63 -31.82 -34.15 -23.08
C SER A 63 -31.27 -35.21 -24.04
N SER A 64 -32.12 -35.85 -24.84
CA SER A 64 -31.73 -36.85 -25.85
C SER A 64 -31.54 -36.27 -27.25
N ALA A 65 -31.78 -34.98 -27.42
CA ALA A 65 -31.67 -34.34 -28.72
C ALA A 65 -30.19 -34.09 -29.07
N GLY A 66 -29.81 -34.29 -30.33
CA GLY A 66 -28.42 -34.18 -30.79
C GLY A 66 -27.82 -32.77 -30.69
N ALA A 67 -26.50 -32.67 -30.82
CA ALA A 67 -25.79 -31.40 -30.81
C ALA A 67 -26.19 -30.54 -32.03
N GLY A 68 -26.83 -29.40 -31.77
CA GLY A 68 -27.15 -28.42 -32.80
C GLY A 68 -25.92 -27.61 -33.24
N SER A 69 -25.99 -26.96 -34.39
CA SER A 69 -24.89 -26.11 -34.91
C SER A 69 -24.56 -24.90 -34.03
N GLY A 70 -25.52 -24.43 -33.23
CA GLY A 70 -25.34 -23.31 -32.30
C GLY A 70 -24.74 -23.71 -30.93
N GLU A 71 -24.68 -24.99 -30.59
CA GLU A 71 -24.31 -25.46 -29.25
C GLU A 71 -22.85 -25.11 -28.92
N PHE A 72 -21.96 -25.15 -29.91
CA PHE A 72 -20.57 -24.74 -29.75
C PHE A 72 -20.44 -23.29 -29.27
N HIS A 73 -21.24 -22.38 -29.83
CA HIS A 73 -21.19 -20.97 -29.44
C HIS A 73 -21.80 -20.74 -28.06
N VAL A 74 -22.85 -21.48 -27.70
CA VAL A 74 -23.43 -21.48 -26.34
C VAL A 74 -22.39 -21.90 -25.32
N TYR A 75 -21.69 -23.01 -25.56
CA TYR A 75 -20.60 -23.49 -24.72
C TYR A 75 -19.43 -22.49 -24.62
N LYS A 76 -18.97 -21.94 -25.75
CA LYS A 76 -17.90 -20.94 -25.77
C LYS A 76 -18.26 -19.72 -24.91
N ALA A 77 -19.50 -19.23 -25.01
CA ALA A 77 -19.98 -18.09 -24.25
C ALA A 77 -20.21 -18.42 -22.76
N SER A 78 -20.68 -19.62 -22.42
CA SER A 78 -20.83 -20.04 -21.02
C SER A 78 -19.47 -20.24 -20.36
N ARG A 79 -18.53 -20.91 -21.04
CA ARG A 79 -17.17 -21.15 -20.54
C ARG A 79 -16.39 -19.86 -20.32
N ARG A 80 -16.50 -18.90 -21.25
CA ARG A 80 -15.88 -17.57 -21.07
C ARG A 80 -16.45 -16.85 -19.84
N ARG A 81 -17.77 -16.83 -19.68
CA ARG A 81 -18.43 -16.23 -18.50
C ARG A 81 -17.99 -16.91 -17.20
N GLU A 82 -17.83 -18.23 -17.21
CA GLU A 82 -17.42 -18.99 -16.03
C GLU A 82 -15.95 -18.74 -15.67
N TYR A 83 -15.05 -18.65 -16.64
CA TYR A 83 -13.66 -18.29 -16.39
C TYR A 83 -13.50 -16.87 -15.87
N GLU A 84 -14.26 -15.92 -16.42
CA GLU A 84 -14.32 -14.56 -15.86
C GLU A 84 -14.81 -14.62 -14.41
N ARG A 85 -15.81 -15.45 -14.09
CA ARG A 85 -16.39 -15.57 -12.75
C ARG A 85 -15.41 -16.16 -11.74
N LEU A 86 -14.74 -17.25 -12.11
CA LEU A 86 -13.72 -17.86 -11.28
C LEU A 86 -12.55 -16.91 -11.05
N LYS A 87 -12.12 -16.20 -12.10
CA LYS A 87 -11.06 -15.19 -11.99
C LYS A 87 -11.42 -14.05 -11.04
N LEU A 88 -12.65 -13.50 -11.13
CA LEU A 88 -13.08 -12.45 -10.20
C LEU A 88 -13.17 -12.94 -8.76
N LEU A 89 -13.63 -14.17 -8.54
CA LEU A 89 -13.70 -14.78 -7.20
C LEU A 89 -12.29 -14.96 -6.63
N GLU A 90 -11.36 -15.47 -7.43
CA GLU A 90 -9.95 -15.62 -7.05
C GLU A 90 -9.32 -14.27 -6.72
N GLU A 91 -9.45 -13.27 -7.60
CA GLU A 91 -8.96 -11.91 -7.38
C GLU A 91 -9.56 -11.26 -6.12
N ALA A 92 -10.85 -11.48 -5.84
CA ALA A 92 -11.49 -10.96 -4.63
C ALA A 92 -10.94 -11.64 -3.36
N SER A 93 -10.77 -12.97 -3.40
CA SER A 93 -10.22 -13.72 -2.28
C SER A 93 -8.77 -13.32 -1.97
N GLN A 94 -7.95 -13.13 -3.00
CA GLN A 94 -6.57 -12.65 -2.84
C GLN A 94 -6.54 -11.27 -2.20
N LYS A 95 -7.33 -10.32 -2.72
CA LYS A 95 -7.44 -8.96 -2.15
C LYS A 95 -7.89 -8.96 -0.70
N GLU A 96 -8.87 -9.80 -0.35
CA GLU A 96 -9.35 -9.92 1.03
C GLU A 96 -8.24 -10.43 1.97
N THR A 97 -7.52 -11.46 1.55
CA THR A 97 -6.38 -11.98 2.34
C THR A 97 -5.26 -10.95 2.51
N GLU A 98 -4.88 -10.25 1.44
CA GLU A 98 -3.87 -9.21 1.47
C GLU A 98 -4.29 -8.02 2.35
N ALA A 99 -5.56 -7.60 2.25
CA ALA A 99 -6.10 -6.52 3.07
C ALA A 99 -6.13 -6.91 4.56
N ALA A 100 -6.58 -8.12 4.89
CA ALA A 100 -6.60 -8.62 6.27
C ALA A 100 -5.19 -8.71 6.86
N GLU A 101 -4.20 -9.19 6.09
CA GLU A 101 -2.81 -9.19 6.52
C GLU A 101 -2.25 -7.79 6.72
N PHE A 102 -2.56 -6.87 5.82
CA PHE A 102 -2.12 -5.49 5.90
C PHE A 102 -2.71 -4.80 7.14
N GLU A 103 -4.01 -4.96 7.39
CA GLU A 103 -4.69 -4.40 8.55
C GLU A 103 -4.12 -4.98 9.85
N ARG A 104 -3.85 -6.28 9.91
CA ARG A 104 -3.20 -6.91 11.06
C ARG A 104 -1.82 -6.31 11.32
N ARG A 105 -0.94 -6.25 10.30
CA ARG A 105 0.41 -5.66 10.43
C ARG A 105 0.35 -4.19 10.84
N ARG A 106 -0.60 -3.44 10.29
CA ARG A 106 -0.84 -2.04 10.63
C ARG A 106 -1.22 -1.90 12.10
N HIS A 107 -2.18 -2.69 12.57
CA HIS A 107 -2.63 -2.65 13.95
C HIS A 107 -1.51 -3.00 14.94
N GLU A 108 -0.75 -4.08 14.69
CA GLU A 108 0.40 -4.47 15.50
C GLU A 108 1.46 -3.35 15.59
N THR A 109 1.72 -2.68 14.47
CA THR A 109 2.66 -1.55 14.41
C THR A 109 2.14 -0.36 15.20
N GLU A 110 0.87 0.01 15.02
CA GLU A 110 0.21 1.10 15.74
C GLU A 110 0.20 0.84 17.25
N GLU A 111 -0.11 -0.39 17.69
CA GLU A 111 -0.07 -0.81 19.10
C GLU A 111 1.34 -0.71 19.68
N ALA A 112 2.36 -1.22 18.97
CA ALA A 112 3.74 -1.16 19.42
C ALA A 112 4.24 0.30 19.57
N VAL A 113 3.88 1.17 18.62
CA VAL A 113 4.20 2.60 18.68
C VAL A 113 3.43 3.29 19.82
N ASN A 114 2.16 2.97 19.99
CA ASN A 114 1.31 3.52 21.06
C ASN A 114 1.81 3.08 22.44
N ALA A 115 2.20 1.82 22.62
CA ALA A 115 2.77 1.32 23.87
C ALA A 115 4.09 2.04 24.24
N LYS A 116 5.00 2.21 23.26
CA LYS A 116 6.25 2.99 23.44
C LYS A 116 5.95 4.44 23.81
N THR A 117 5.00 5.06 23.10
CA THR A 117 4.61 6.46 23.31
C THR A 117 3.92 6.66 24.66
N ALA A 118 3.03 5.75 25.06
CA ALA A 118 2.33 5.76 26.35
C ALA A 118 3.32 5.60 27.52
N LYS A 119 4.28 4.67 27.41
CA LYS A 119 5.35 4.49 28.40
C LYS A 119 6.18 5.77 28.57
N ASN A 120 6.54 6.42 27.47
CA ASN A 120 7.30 7.68 27.49
C ASN A 120 6.47 8.85 28.04
N ARG A 121 5.18 8.93 27.68
CA ARG A 121 4.24 9.92 28.20
C ARG A 121 4.06 9.76 29.72
N ALA A 122 3.87 8.54 30.20
CA ALA A 122 3.76 8.23 31.63
C ALA A 122 5.03 8.61 32.40
N LYS A 123 6.23 8.36 31.85
CA LYS A 123 7.50 8.81 32.45
C LYS A 123 7.57 10.35 32.54
N ARG A 124 7.15 11.06 31.50
CA ARG A 124 7.13 12.54 31.48
C ARG A 124 6.12 13.10 32.48
N GLN A 125 4.92 12.53 32.58
CA GLN A 125 3.92 12.96 33.56
C GLN A 125 4.39 12.73 35.00
N LYS A 126 4.94 11.56 35.32
CA LYS A 126 5.54 11.30 36.65
C LYS A 126 6.63 12.32 37.01
N ARG A 127 7.47 12.73 36.05
CA ARG A 127 8.47 13.79 36.26
C ARG A 127 7.84 15.16 36.48
N LYS A 128 6.81 15.51 35.69
CA LYS A 128 6.05 16.75 35.82
C LYS A 128 5.36 16.84 37.19
N ASP A 129 4.72 15.77 37.63
CA ASP A 129 4.02 15.72 38.91
C ASP A 129 5.00 15.84 40.09
N ARG A 130 6.17 15.17 40.03
CA ARG A 130 7.26 15.34 41.01
C ARG A 130 7.82 16.77 41.05
N SER A 131 7.95 17.43 39.90
CA SER A 131 8.40 18.83 39.86
C SER A 131 7.36 19.80 40.43
N LYS A 132 6.07 19.54 40.19
CA LYS A 132 4.98 20.33 40.76
C LYS A 132 4.89 20.20 42.26
N THR A 133 4.99 18.99 42.81
CA THR A 133 4.96 18.79 44.26
C THR A 133 6.18 19.40 44.95
N LYS A 134 7.37 19.36 44.31
CA LYS A 134 8.58 19.99 44.85
C LYS A 134 8.58 21.52 44.76
N GLY A 135 7.93 22.11 43.74
CA GLY A 135 7.80 23.58 43.60
C GLY A 135 6.68 24.22 44.42
N LYS A 136 5.72 23.43 44.93
CA LYS A 136 4.60 23.92 45.75
C LYS A 136 4.88 23.95 47.25
N GLY A 137 6.06 23.49 47.69
CA GLY A 137 6.50 23.55 49.08
C GLY A 137 7.27 24.82 49.45
N ASP A 138 7.54 25.72 48.50
CA ASP A 138 8.41 26.89 48.72
C ASP A 138 8.01 28.11 47.85
N SER A 139 6.72 28.26 47.54
CA SER A 139 6.21 29.41 46.77
C SER A 139 4.99 30.07 47.42
N GLU A 140 5.10 30.34 48.72
CA GLU A 140 4.39 31.44 49.38
C GLU A 140 5.36 32.29 50.22
N ALA A 141 6.52 32.63 49.64
CA ALA A 141 7.34 33.72 50.17
C ALA A 141 8.13 34.38 49.03
N THR A 142 7.93 35.70 48.92
CA THR A 142 8.82 36.69 48.30
C THR A 142 8.98 36.65 46.77
N ALA A 143 8.08 37.38 46.11
CA ALA A 143 8.45 38.18 44.96
C ALA A 143 9.33 39.35 45.45
N PHE A 144 10.63 39.36 45.11
CA PHE A 144 11.44 40.54 44.75
C PHE A 144 12.91 40.10 44.53
N ALA A 145 13.54 40.69 43.51
CA ALA A 145 14.98 40.70 43.16
C ALA A 145 15.54 39.61 42.21
N ALA A 146 15.82 40.04 40.98
CA ALA A 146 17.02 39.64 40.20
C ALA A 146 18.20 40.57 40.63
N PRO A 147 19.49 40.39 40.22
CA PRO A 147 20.07 39.48 39.21
C PRO A 147 21.39 38.76 39.62
N GLY A 148 21.85 37.80 38.80
CA GLY A 148 23.29 37.45 38.66
C GLY A 148 23.86 36.27 39.47
N GLU A 149 24.74 35.52 38.79
CA GLU A 149 25.77 34.56 39.28
C GLU A 149 25.41 33.07 39.56
N ASP A 150 25.94 32.24 38.65
CA ASP A 150 26.67 30.97 38.84
C ASP A 150 26.02 29.81 39.61
N ILE A 151 25.35 28.93 38.87
CA ILE A 151 24.95 27.59 39.34
C ILE A 151 26.02 26.56 38.91
N PRO A 152 26.71 25.88 39.85
CA PRO A 152 27.76 24.93 39.49
C PRO A 152 27.17 23.62 38.93
N ILE A 153 27.58 23.30 37.70
CA ILE A 153 27.27 22.05 37.00
C ILE A 153 27.89 20.87 37.74
N LYS A 154 27.11 20.22 38.63
CA LYS A 154 27.48 18.92 39.21
C LYS A 154 27.42 17.83 38.14
N LYS A 155 28.58 17.57 37.55
CA LYS A 155 28.92 16.40 36.73
C LYS A 155 28.47 15.12 37.42
N ARG A 156 27.44 14.45 36.90
CA ARG A 156 27.16 13.04 37.21
C ARG A 156 28.06 12.20 36.31
N ARG A 157 29.18 11.69 36.87
CA ARG A 157 30.00 10.65 36.26
C ARG A 157 29.11 9.41 36.05
N LEU A 158 28.94 9.00 34.79
CA LEU A 158 28.39 7.68 34.46
C LEU A 158 29.57 6.72 34.47
N ALA A 159 29.60 5.81 35.44
CA ALA A 159 30.52 4.68 35.42
C ALA A 159 30.01 3.69 34.38
N ASN A 160 30.69 3.62 33.23
CA ASN A 160 30.73 2.51 32.28
C ASN A 160 32.02 2.74 31.48
N GLU A 161 33.16 2.51 32.15
CA GLU A 161 34.47 2.39 31.52
C GLU A 161 34.48 1.02 30.83
N GLY A 162 34.45 0.97 29.48
CA GLY A 162 34.58 -0.32 28.80
C GLY A 162 34.24 -0.43 27.31
N GLU A 163 33.59 0.54 26.67
CA GLU A 163 33.38 0.49 25.20
C GLU A 163 33.56 1.89 24.60
N GLU A 164 34.64 2.08 23.85
CA GLU A 164 34.87 3.29 23.06
C GLU A 164 33.79 3.39 21.97
N LEU A 165 32.81 4.27 22.16
CA LEU A 165 31.89 4.67 21.10
C LEU A 165 32.64 5.53 20.08
N VAL A 166 33.29 4.87 19.13
CA VAL A 166 33.86 5.52 17.95
C VAL A 166 32.72 5.97 17.04
N PHE A 167 32.48 7.27 16.98
CA PHE A 167 31.54 7.88 16.03
C PHE A 167 32.11 7.74 14.60
N ARG A 168 31.57 6.80 13.82
CA ARG A 168 31.82 6.68 12.36
C ARG A 168 31.13 7.84 11.62
N LYS A 169 31.85 8.47 10.69
CA LYS A 169 31.25 9.39 9.71
C LYS A 169 30.48 8.60 8.66
N PRO A 170 29.39 9.13 8.09
CA PRO A 170 28.66 8.45 7.02
C PRO A 170 29.55 8.26 5.78
N GLY A 171 29.81 7.01 5.38
CA GLY A 171 30.50 6.68 4.11
C GLY A 171 31.67 5.68 4.17
N GLU A 172 31.88 4.93 5.26
CA GLU A 172 32.97 3.94 5.35
C GLU A 172 32.41 2.51 5.40
N GLU A 173 32.63 1.75 4.32
CA GLU A 173 32.24 0.35 4.16
C GLU A 173 33.35 -0.55 4.75
N SER A 174 33.01 -1.35 5.76
CA SER A 174 33.93 -2.35 6.33
C SER A 174 33.60 -3.71 5.73
N ASP A 175 34.48 -4.16 4.83
CA ASP A 175 34.48 -5.49 4.24
C ASP A 175 35.13 -6.47 5.24
N SER A 176 34.35 -7.43 5.74
CA SER A 176 34.88 -8.56 6.52
C SER A 176 34.08 -9.84 6.21
N GLU A 177 34.47 -10.48 5.12
CA GLU A 177 34.21 -11.89 4.83
C GLU A 177 34.91 -12.80 5.85
N SER A 178 34.19 -13.75 6.46
CA SER A 178 34.75 -15.03 6.96
C SER A 178 33.69 -15.93 7.60
N ASN A 179 33.28 -16.91 6.80
CA ASN A 179 33.09 -18.34 7.12
C ASN A 179 31.98 -18.81 8.08
N GLY A 180 31.23 -19.79 7.57
CA GLY A 180 30.03 -20.35 8.16
C GLY A 180 30.25 -21.37 9.28
N PHE A 181 29.14 -21.74 9.92
CA PHE A 181 29.03 -22.93 10.76
C PHE A 181 27.56 -23.26 11.02
N ASP A 182 27.05 -24.34 10.41
CA ASP A 182 25.82 -25.03 10.79
C ASP A 182 26.16 -26.18 11.76
N PRO A 183 25.31 -26.42 12.80
CA PRO A 183 25.14 -27.80 13.24
C PRO A 183 23.69 -28.17 13.68
N PHE A 184 23.15 -29.18 12.98
CA PHE A 184 22.75 -30.51 13.51
C PHE A 184 21.57 -30.68 14.52
N LEU A 185 20.54 -31.47 14.11
CA LEU A 185 19.98 -32.73 14.69
C LEU A 185 18.49 -32.89 14.27
N SER A 186 18.10 -33.90 13.46
CA SER A 186 17.76 -35.31 13.82
C SER A 186 16.44 -35.41 14.62
N SER A 187 15.42 -36.24 14.39
CA SER A 187 15.14 -37.46 13.59
C SER A 187 13.69 -37.88 13.90
N GLY A 188 12.96 -38.57 13.00
CA GLY A 188 11.90 -39.50 13.44
C GLY A 188 10.69 -39.73 12.54
N GLN A 189 10.77 -40.79 11.72
CA GLN A 189 9.76 -41.85 11.46
C GLN A 189 8.38 -41.53 10.85
N ASN A 190 8.14 -42.11 9.66
CA ASN A 190 6.82 -42.47 9.08
C ASN A 190 6.27 -43.76 9.73
N PRO A 191 4.96 -44.06 9.63
CA PRO A 191 4.48 -44.86 8.49
C PRO A 191 3.07 -44.50 7.92
N GLU A 192 2.95 -44.68 6.59
CA GLU A 192 1.84 -45.22 5.76
C GLU A 192 0.36 -44.96 6.13
N ASP A 193 -0.43 -44.39 5.19
CA ASP A 193 -1.44 -45.18 4.44
C ASP A 193 -2.19 -44.42 3.32
N THR A 194 -2.12 -45.02 2.12
CA THR A 194 -3.12 -45.09 1.02
C THR A 194 -3.66 -43.83 0.32
N SER A 195 -3.38 -43.68 -0.98
CA SER A 195 -4.35 -44.06 -2.04
C SER A 195 -3.87 -43.68 -3.44
N LEU A 196 -3.97 -44.68 -4.31
CA LEU A 196 -3.65 -44.69 -5.73
C LEU A 196 -4.54 -43.74 -6.54
N ILE A 197 -3.99 -42.98 -7.49
CA ILE A 197 -4.59 -42.75 -8.82
C ILE A 197 -3.49 -42.43 -9.83
N SER A 198 -3.36 -43.33 -10.81
CA SER A 198 -2.56 -43.22 -12.03
C SER A 198 -3.27 -42.33 -13.06
N LYS A 199 -2.57 -41.34 -13.64
CA LYS A 199 -2.90 -40.75 -14.97
C LYS A 199 -1.65 -40.20 -15.68
N ASN A 200 -1.14 -41.01 -16.62
CA ASN A 200 -0.56 -40.69 -17.93
C ASN A 200 0.13 -39.32 -18.13
N GLU A 201 1.46 -39.36 -18.21
CA GLU A 201 2.30 -38.27 -18.73
C GLU A 201 2.38 -38.33 -20.26
N THR A 202 2.00 -37.23 -20.93
CA THR A 202 2.46 -36.94 -22.29
C THR A 202 3.45 -35.79 -22.20
N LYS A 203 4.67 -36.03 -22.69
CA LYS A 203 5.79 -35.11 -22.66
C LYS A 203 5.53 -33.94 -23.62
N GLY A 204 5.32 -32.74 -23.07
CA GLY A 204 5.30 -31.50 -23.82
C GLY A 204 6.69 -30.85 -23.80
N THR A 205 7.34 -30.79 -24.96
CA THR A 205 8.58 -30.06 -25.22
C THR A 205 8.38 -28.57 -24.97
N LEU A 206 9.17 -27.98 -24.07
CA LEU A 206 9.20 -26.53 -23.82
C LEU A 206 10.16 -25.88 -24.83
N GLU A 207 9.61 -25.12 -25.78
CA GLU A 207 10.40 -24.23 -26.64
C GLU A 207 10.79 -22.96 -25.85
N PRO A 208 12.08 -22.54 -25.85
CA PRO A 208 12.50 -21.34 -25.12
C PRO A 208 12.07 -20.05 -25.85
N SER A 209 11.59 -19.09 -25.06
CA SER A 209 11.15 -17.77 -25.53
C SER A 209 12.30 -16.96 -26.15
N ARG A 210 12.19 -16.64 -27.45
CA ARG A 210 13.08 -15.69 -28.15
C ARG A 210 12.74 -14.26 -27.76
N ILE A 211 13.68 -13.57 -27.12
CA ILE A 211 13.61 -12.13 -26.85
C ILE A 211 14.08 -11.40 -28.12
N THR A 212 13.26 -10.48 -28.62
CA THR A 212 13.63 -9.54 -29.69
C THR A 212 13.84 -8.18 -29.05
N ILE A 213 15.05 -7.63 -29.22
CA ILE A 213 15.42 -6.28 -28.81
C ILE A 213 15.19 -5.39 -30.03
N VAL A 214 14.34 -4.37 -29.89
CA VAL A 214 14.15 -3.33 -30.90
C VAL A 214 15.02 -2.15 -30.47
N GLU A 215 16.05 -1.85 -31.26
CA GLU A 215 16.84 -0.62 -31.15
C GLU A 215 16.14 0.45 -31.99
N ASP A 216 15.61 1.48 -31.34
CA ASP A 216 15.04 2.66 -32.00
C ASP A 216 16.15 3.71 -32.20
N ASP A 217 16.49 3.99 -33.47
CA ASP A 217 17.20 5.19 -33.94
C ASP A 217 16.20 6.35 -34.19
#